data_AF-A0A368CWA0-F1
#
_entry.id   AF-A0A368CWA0-F1
#
_cell.length_a   1.000
_cell.length_b   1.000
_cell.length_c   1.000
_cell.angle_alpha   90.00
_cell.angle_beta   90.00
_cell.angle_gamma   90.00
#
_symmetry.space_group_name_H-M   'P 1'
#
loop_
_entity.id
_entity.type
_entity.pdbx_description
1 polymer ?
#
loop_
_entity_poly.entity_id
_entity_poly.type
_entity_poly.pdbx_seq_one_letter_code
_entity_poly.pdbx_strand_id
1 'polypeptide(L)'
;MNSFLSHARHTLFICFWLGLLPFISAQTNLLTVDFETESAGYTATGAYGSGYTDLFNRTNASLTPTTNESGYYWGAEDMSSGTHRIDLVQIDVTGLTSFTFAIDMLAHHYVDWDASDELLITYSVDSGAYQNLMWVQMIRDPNNSSDGTNGPAGLDIAFDGDGDCGAATTLPSISTGTAHGCAVSSSDFATFTTSDVSLSGNTTLDIRIDANSMTSTDEGMYFDDIIVSGVSSSTATMGYYNLQWPANGIIDVGSSFDVFAQGYESGVTEAAGAGTGVECWIGYSTTDASTTADFDGSGWTWVPASFYQQSSNNDEFSLDLGSSITSAGTYYYVSRWSL
;
A
#
# COMPACT_ATOMS: atom_id res chain seq x y z
N MET A 1 16.97 -8.80 17.29
CA MET A 1 15.52 -8.50 17.36
C MET A 1 15.05 -9.07 18.68
N ASN A 2 14.33 -8.30 19.48
CA ASN A 2 14.32 -8.52 20.93
C ASN A 2 12.93 -8.93 21.43
N SER A 3 12.57 -10.21 21.20
CA SER A 3 11.46 -10.81 21.94
C SER A 3 11.94 -11.22 23.35
N PHE A 4 11.17 -10.86 24.39
CA PHE A 4 11.39 -11.28 25.77
C PHE A 4 10.15 -11.99 26.31
N LEU A 5 10.34 -13.06 27.07
CA LEU A 5 9.29 -14.04 27.30
C LEU A 5 9.32 -14.58 28.74
N SER A 6 8.14 -14.85 29.29
CA SER A 6 7.91 -15.46 30.60
C SER A 6 7.19 -16.80 30.41
N HIS A 7 7.40 -17.77 31.30
CA HIS A 7 7.07 -19.18 31.07
C HIS A 7 5.97 -19.75 31.98
N ALA A 8 5.07 -20.55 31.41
CA ALA A 8 4.11 -21.42 32.10
C ALA A 8 3.70 -22.63 31.22
N ARG A 9 2.80 -23.53 31.67
CA ARG A 9 2.62 -24.89 31.08
C ARG A 9 1.20 -25.53 31.07
N HIS A 10 0.73 -25.98 29.89
CA HIS A 10 -0.27 -27.05 29.55
C HIS A 10 -1.82 -26.80 29.39
N THR A 11 -2.27 -26.30 28.20
CA THR A 11 -3.08 -27.04 27.14
C THR A 11 -4.58 -27.47 27.39
N LEU A 12 -5.64 -27.31 26.52
CA LEU A 12 -6.11 -28.27 25.43
C LEU A 12 -7.56 -28.13 24.72
N PHE A 13 -7.82 -27.41 23.59
CA PHE A 13 -8.90 -27.59 22.51
C PHE A 13 -10.29 -26.84 22.54
N ILE A 14 -10.92 -26.21 21.48
CA ILE A 14 -10.90 -26.19 19.96
C ILE A 14 -11.18 -24.78 19.29
N CYS A 15 -10.62 -24.56 18.08
CA CYS A 15 -10.84 -23.56 16.98
C CYS A 15 -12.05 -22.58 16.93
N PHE A 16 -11.80 -21.37 16.37
CA PHE A 16 -12.59 -20.81 15.23
C PHE A 16 -11.82 -19.75 14.37
N TRP A 17 -12.37 -19.47 13.19
CA TRP A 17 -11.95 -18.55 12.10
C TRP A 17 -11.39 -17.18 12.53
N LEU A 18 -10.15 -16.84 12.11
CA LEU A 18 -9.55 -15.52 12.28
C LEU A 18 -9.87 -14.61 11.08
N GLY A 19 -10.53 -13.48 11.32
CA GLY A 19 -10.63 -12.38 10.36
C GLY A 19 -9.45 -11.43 10.56
N LEU A 20 -8.72 -11.11 9.49
CA LEU A 20 -7.59 -10.18 9.56
C LEU A 20 -8.12 -8.75 9.77
N LEU A 21 -7.79 -8.12 10.90
CA LEU A 21 -7.99 -6.69 11.08
C LEU A 21 -6.83 -5.94 10.38
N PRO A 22 -7.09 -4.84 9.66
CA PRO A 22 -6.02 -4.07 9.05
C PRO A 22 -5.21 -3.32 10.12
N PHE A 23 -3.89 -3.41 10.05
CA PHE A 23 -3.00 -2.55 10.82
C PHE A 23 -3.23 -1.08 10.41
N ILE A 24 -3.51 -0.21 11.37
CA ILE A 24 -3.41 1.24 11.16
C ILE A 24 -1.96 1.63 11.43
N SER A 25 -1.10 1.39 10.43
CA SER A 25 0.27 1.86 10.45
C SER A 25 0.31 3.38 10.19
N ALA A 26 1.33 4.05 10.74
CA ALA A 26 1.45 5.51 10.64
C ALA A 26 1.94 5.93 9.24
N GLN A 27 1.01 6.21 8.33
CA GLN A 27 1.31 6.79 7.02
C GLN A 27 1.79 8.24 7.17
N THR A 28 2.88 8.57 6.47
CA THR A 28 3.55 9.88 6.47
C THR A 28 3.65 10.38 5.03
N ASN A 29 3.24 11.62 4.76
CA ASN A 29 3.49 12.25 3.45
C ASN A 29 5.01 12.51 3.30
N LEU A 30 5.58 12.07 2.18
CA LEU A 30 7.01 12.22 1.85
C LEU A 30 7.24 13.30 0.79
N LEU A 31 6.30 13.40 -0.16
CA LEU A 31 6.30 14.39 -1.24
C LEU A 31 4.85 14.73 -1.62
N THR A 32 4.62 16.00 -1.92
CA THR A 32 3.48 16.48 -2.69
C THR A 32 4.00 17.34 -3.83
N VAL A 33 3.47 17.17 -5.02
CA VAL A 33 3.65 18.08 -6.16
C VAL A 33 2.26 18.49 -6.64
N ASP A 34 1.85 19.67 -6.20
CA ASP A 34 0.58 20.35 -6.49
C ASP A 34 0.65 21.24 -7.74
N PHE A 35 1.82 21.24 -8.41
CA PHE A 35 2.28 22.15 -9.46
C PHE A 35 2.08 23.67 -9.22
N GLU A 36 1.45 24.13 -8.15
CA GLU A 36 1.23 25.55 -7.81
C GLU A 36 2.54 26.32 -7.66
N THR A 37 3.61 25.64 -7.23
CA THR A 37 4.98 26.18 -7.28
C THR A 37 5.82 25.51 -8.37
N GLU A 38 6.28 26.30 -9.34
CA GLU A 38 7.16 25.83 -10.42
C GLU A 38 8.43 25.16 -9.89
N SER A 39 8.72 23.94 -10.36
CA SER A 39 9.84 23.09 -9.93
C SER A 39 9.87 22.71 -8.43
N ALA A 40 8.75 22.80 -7.72
CA ALA A 40 8.66 22.31 -6.33
C ALA A 40 8.52 20.78 -6.30
N GLY A 41 9.59 20.07 -5.95
CA GLY A 41 9.57 18.61 -5.77
C GLY A 41 9.71 17.79 -7.06
N TYR A 42 9.73 18.44 -8.23
CA TYR A 42 9.86 17.80 -9.53
C TYR A 42 10.85 18.53 -10.45
N THR A 43 11.36 17.81 -11.45
CA THR A 43 12.07 18.40 -12.60
C THR A 43 11.54 17.82 -13.90
N ALA A 44 11.37 18.66 -14.94
CA ALA A 44 10.83 18.23 -16.23
C ALA A 44 11.87 18.38 -17.36
N THR A 45 11.92 17.41 -18.27
CA THR A 45 12.79 17.46 -19.46
C THR A 45 11.98 17.85 -20.69
N GLY A 46 12.47 18.82 -21.47
CA GLY A 46 11.90 19.15 -22.78
C GLY A 46 10.68 20.08 -22.77
N ALA A 47 10.29 20.64 -21.61
CA ALA A 47 9.04 21.37 -21.47
C ALA A 47 8.84 22.52 -22.48
N TYR A 48 7.67 22.54 -23.12
CA TYR A 48 7.27 23.51 -24.14
C TYR A 48 5.74 23.57 -24.28
N GLY A 49 5.24 24.60 -24.97
CA GLY A 49 3.79 24.78 -25.20
C GLY A 49 3.11 25.56 -24.07
N SER A 50 1.84 25.91 -24.27
CA SER A 50 1.06 26.72 -23.32
C SER A 50 -0.42 26.76 -23.73
N GLY A 51 -1.32 26.68 -22.75
CA GLY A 51 -2.75 26.45 -23.01
C GLY A 51 -3.11 25.08 -22.47
N TYR A 52 -3.96 24.35 -23.17
CA TYR A 52 -4.23 22.94 -22.87
C TYR A 52 -4.00 22.01 -24.07
N THR A 53 -3.59 22.54 -25.22
CA THR A 53 -3.14 21.76 -26.38
C THR A 53 -1.70 22.09 -26.77
N ASP A 54 -1.09 21.26 -27.61
CA ASP A 54 0.23 21.46 -28.20
C ASP A 54 1.36 21.61 -27.14
N LEU A 55 1.34 20.81 -26.07
CA LEU A 55 2.20 21.01 -24.90
C LEU A 55 2.75 19.75 -24.21
N PHE A 56 3.96 19.90 -23.69
CA PHE A 56 4.40 19.18 -22.50
C PHE A 56 4.83 20.22 -21.45
N ASN A 57 3.90 20.68 -20.61
CA ASN A 57 4.18 21.80 -19.71
C ASN A 57 3.23 21.92 -18.51
N ARG A 58 3.73 22.59 -17.48
CA ARG A 58 2.94 23.20 -16.39
C ARG A 58 2.04 24.30 -16.96
N THR A 59 0.74 24.24 -16.71
CA THR A 59 -0.23 25.18 -17.26
C THR A 59 -1.41 25.43 -16.31
N ASN A 60 -2.14 26.52 -16.53
CA ASN A 60 -3.34 26.93 -15.79
C ASN A 60 -4.32 27.45 -16.85
N ALA A 61 -4.92 26.51 -17.57
CA ALA A 61 -5.82 26.76 -18.68
C ALA A 61 -7.10 25.94 -18.46
N SER A 62 -8.26 26.58 -18.55
CA SER A 62 -9.52 25.97 -18.12
C SER A 62 -9.95 24.80 -19.01
N LEU A 63 -9.83 23.59 -18.49
CA LEU A 63 -10.26 22.34 -19.15
C LEU A 63 -11.79 22.23 -19.13
N THR A 64 -12.51 22.94 -20.01
CA THR A 64 -13.98 22.87 -20.00
C THR A 64 -14.44 21.51 -20.57
N PRO A 65 -15.20 20.67 -19.82
CA PRO A 65 -16.11 21.03 -18.72
C PRO A 65 -15.70 20.54 -17.31
N THR A 66 -14.43 20.19 -17.08
CA THR A 66 -13.85 19.88 -15.76
C THR A 66 -14.15 20.96 -14.72
N THR A 67 -14.40 20.54 -13.49
CA THR A 67 -14.84 21.38 -12.36
C THR A 67 -14.03 21.20 -11.08
N ASN A 68 -13.20 20.15 -10.98
CA ASN A 68 -12.32 19.89 -9.85
C ASN A 68 -10.83 20.22 -10.07
N GLU A 69 -10.45 20.63 -11.29
CA GLU A 69 -9.15 21.27 -11.55
C GLU A 69 -9.03 22.54 -10.69
N SER A 70 -7.89 22.73 -10.02
CA SER A 70 -7.72 23.83 -9.06
C SER A 70 -6.38 24.57 -9.14
N GLY A 71 -6.01 25.03 -10.34
CA GLY A 71 -4.92 25.98 -10.51
C GLY A 71 -3.96 25.57 -11.61
N TYR A 72 -2.71 25.26 -11.23
CA TYR A 72 -1.72 24.73 -12.15
C TYR A 72 -1.68 23.21 -12.09
N TYR A 73 -1.80 22.58 -13.25
CA TYR A 73 -1.58 21.15 -13.47
C TYR A 73 -0.47 20.95 -14.52
N TRP A 74 -0.09 19.70 -14.82
CA TRP A 74 0.78 19.39 -15.95
C TRP A 74 -0.01 18.79 -17.12
N GLY A 75 0.23 19.29 -18.34
CA GLY A 75 -0.34 18.76 -19.57
C GLY A 75 0.70 18.06 -20.45
N ALA A 76 0.26 16.98 -21.11
CA ALA A 76 0.99 16.19 -22.09
C ALA A 76 0.01 15.86 -23.24
N GLU A 77 -0.07 16.72 -24.26
CA GLU A 77 -1.06 16.66 -25.35
C GLU A 77 -0.45 17.20 -26.66
N ASP A 78 -0.78 16.57 -27.80
CA ASP A 78 -0.16 16.77 -29.13
C ASP A 78 1.36 17.05 -29.01
N MET A 79 2.05 16.04 -28.45
CA MET A 79 3.44 16.16 -28.08
C MET A 79 4.37 16.08 -29.29
N SER A 80 5.48 16.79 -29.23
CA SER A 80 6.57 16.61 -30.20
C SER A 80 7.21 15.21 -30.05
N SER A 81 7.49 14.53 -31.16
CA SER A 81 7.90 13.11 -31.16
C SER A 81 9.06 12.77 -30.21
N GLY A 82 8.81 11.91 -29.23
CA GLY A 82 9.80 11.41 -28.28
C GLY A 82 9.16 11.01 -26.95
N THR A 83 10.01 10.70 -25.96
CA THR A 83 9.62 10.60 -24.56
C THR A 83 9.83 11.95 -23.88
N HIS A 84 8.79 12.47 -23.23
CA HIS A 84 8.89 13.63 -22.34
C HIS A 84 8.74 13.16 -20.89
N ARG A 85 9.54 13.74 -19.98
CA ARG A 85 9.71 13.20 -18.64
C ARG A 85 9.51 14.23 -17.55
N ILE A 86 8.91 13.79 -16.44
CA ILE A 86 9.12 14.36 -15.11
C ILE A 86 9.91 13.36 -14.25
N ASP A 87 11.01 13.81 -13.66
CA ASP A 87 11.81 13.12 -12.65
C ASP A 87 11.48 13.72 -11.25
N LEU A 88 11.00 12.87 -10.34
CA LEU A 88 10.83 13.14 -8.90
C LEU A 88 11.96 12.39 -8.17
N VAL A 89 12.98 13.10 -7.66
CA VAL A 89 14.26 12.46 -7.28
C VAL A 89 14.67 12.70 -5.83
N GLN A 90 15.34 11.70 -5.26
CA GLN A 90 15.92 11.71 -3.92
C GLN A 90 14.91 11.96 -2.79
N ILE A 91 13.73 11.33 -2.91
CA ILE A 91 12.75 11.24 -1.82
C ILE A 91 13.35 10.35 -0.72
N ASP A 92 13.42 10.86 0.51
CA ASP A 92 13.94 10.10 1.66
C ASP A 92 12.90 9.05 2.09
N VAL A 93 13.31 7.78 2.11
CA VAL A 93 12.50 6.64 2.55
C VAL A 93 13.13 5.88 3.73
N THR A 94 14.11 6.49 4.40
CA THR A 94 14.91 5.87 5.46
C THR A 94 14.05 5.44 6.66
N GLY A 95 14.01 4.13 6.94
CA GLY A 95 13.28 3.54 8.08
C GLY A 95 11.82 3.16 7.80
N LEU A 96 11.36 3.37 6.56
CA LEU A 96 10.04 2.98 6.09
C LEU A 96 9.99 1.51 5.66
N THR A 97 8.80 0.91 5.72
CA THR A 97 8.52 -0.48 5.32
C THR A 97 7.80 -0.60 3.99
N SER A 98 7.09 0.45 3.58
CA SER A 98 6.49 0.57 2.25
C SER A 98 6.28 2.03 1.86
N PHE A 99 6.01 2.26 0.57
CA PHE A 99 5.43 3.51 0.09
C PHE A 99 4.25 3.25 -0.85
N THR A 100 3.40 4.26 -0.99
CA THR A 100 2.29 4.34 -1.94
C THR A 100 2.44 5.62 -2.76
N PHE A 101 2.21 5.52 -4.06
CA PHE A 101 2.17 6.67 -4.97
C PHE A 101 0.71 6.93 -5.37
N ALA A 102 0.31 8.20 -5.39
CA ALA A 102 -0.97 8.65 -5.92
C ALA A 102 -0.76 9.82 -6.90
N ILE A 103 -1.64 9.92 -7.89
CA ILE A 103 -1.68 10.97 -8.90
C ILE A 103 -3.13 11.16 -9.37
N ASP A 104 -3.57 12.41 -9.51
CA ASP A 104 -4.84 12.73 -10.15
C ASP A 104 -4.62 12.81 -11.66
N MET A 105 -5.46 12.12 -12.46
CA MET A 105 -5.30 12.05 -13.92
C MET A 105 -6.62 12.29 -14.68
N LEU A 106 -6.50 12.85 -15.88
CA LEU A 106 -7.59 13.16 -16.81
C LEU A 106 -7.07 13.09 -18.26
N ALA A 107 -7.61 12.21 -19.10
CA ALA A 107 -7.26 12.17 -20.53
C ALA A 107 -7.90 13.34 -21.30
N HIS A 108 -7.37 13.68 -22.48
CA HIS A 108 -7.97 14.73 -23.33
C HIS A 108 -9.31 14.26 -23.91
N HIS A 109 -9.29 13.29 -24.84
CA HIS A 109 -10.48 12.72 -25.44
C HIS A 109 -10.70 11.24 -25.06
N TYR A 110 -11.95 10.76 -25.15
CA TYR A 110 -12.38 9.45 -24.63
C TYR A 110 -12.11 8.27 -25.59
N VAL A 111 -11.64 8.55 -26.80
CA VAL A 111 -11.58 7.59 -27.92
C VAL A 111 -10.44 7.91 -28.89
N ASP A 112 -9.40 8.61 -28.45
CA ASP A 112 -8.32 9.09 -29.33
C ASP A 112 -6.93 8.55 -28.96
N TRP A 113 -6.76 7.85 -27.83
CA TRP A 113 -5.46 7.24 -27.50
C TRP A 113 -5.15 6.09 -28.46
N ASP A 114 -3.95 6.11 -29.04
CA ASP A 114 -3.42 5.04 -29.88
C ASP A 114 -2.49 4.11 -29.07
N ALA A 115 -2.23 2.90 -29.59
CA ALA A 115 -1.41 1.87 -28.90
C ALA A 115 0.11 2.16 -28.94
N SER A 116 0.48 3.39 -29.30
CA SER A 116 1.81 3.97 -29.10
C SER A 116 1.89 4.84 -27.84
N ASP A 117 0.74 5.20 -27.27
CA ASP A 117 0.59 6.32 -26.36
C ASP A 117 0.58 5.81 -24.94
N GLU A 118 1.56 6.27 -24.16
CA GLU A 118 1.85 5.68 -22.85
C GLU A 118 2.11 6.77 -21.82
N LEU A 119 1.57 6.59 -20.61
CA LEU A 119 2.14 7.22 -19.41
C LEU A 119 2.80 6.13 -18.56
N LEU A 120 4.12 5.98 -18.70
CA LEU A 120 4.90 4.96 -17.99
C LEU A 120 5.43 5.55 -16.68
N ILE A 121 4.69 5.38 -15.57
CA ILE A 121 5.20 5.72 -14.25
C ILE A 121 6.04 4.57 -13.70
N THR A 122 7.30 4.86 -13.37
CA THR A 122 8.29 3.88 -12.91
C THR A 122 9.07 4.41 -11.71
N TYR A 123 9.61 3.52 -10.87
CA TYR A 123 10.36 3.89 -9.65
C TYR A 123 11.70 3.15 -9.55
N SER A 124 12.65 3.75 -8.83
CA SER A 124 13.90 3.13 -8.42
C SER A 124 14.20 3.42 -6.95
N VAL A 125 14.76 2.44 -6.25
CA VAL A 125 15.25 2.59 -4.87
C VAL A 125 16.76 2.49 -4.84
N ASP A 126 17.40 3.37 -4.05
CA ASP A 126 18.86 3.48 -3.87
C ASP A 126 19.67 3.46 -5.17
N SER A 127 19.20 4.18 -6.20
CA SER A 127 19.78 4.22 -7.57
C SER A 127 19.85 2.86 -8.28
N GLY A 128 18.97 1.92 -7.94
CA GLY A 128 18.80 0.64 -8.62
C GLY A 128 18.20 0.75 -10.03
N ALA A 129 17.88 -0.42 -10.61
CA ALA A 129 17.11 -0.47 -11.86
C ALA A 129 15.69 0.06 -11.63
N TYR A 130 15.13 0.74 -12.65
CA TYR A 130 13.75 1.20 -12.60
C TYR A 130 12.78 0.02 -12.78
N GLN A 131 11.67 0.07 -12.05
CA GLN A 131 10.60 -0.92 -12.00
C GLN A 131 9.25 -0.22 -12.22
N ASN A 132 8.24 -0.96 -12.68
CA ASN A 132 6.93 -0.39 -12.97
C ASN A 132 6.22 0.02 -11.68
N LEU A 133 5.57 1.20 -11.69
CA LEU A 133 4.80 1.74 -10.56
C LEU A 133 3.30 1.81 -10.90
N MET A 134 2.98 2.44 -12.04
CA MET A 134 1.63 2.61 -12.56
C MET A 134 1.76 2.96 -14.05
N TRP A 135 1.07 2.27 -14.94
CA TRP A 135 1.10 2.59 -16.38
C TRP A 135 -0.31 3.00 -16.83
N VAL A 136 -0.39 3.98 -17.72
CA VAL A 136 -1.60 4.28 -18.51
C VAL A 136 -1.30 3.89 -19.95
N GLN A 137 -2.23 3.14 -20.55
CA GLN A 137 -2.17 2.62 -21.91
C GLN A 137 -3.54 2.77 -22.60
N MET A 138 -3.56 2.63 -23.93
CA MET A 138 -4.80 2.49 -24.69
C MET A 138 -5.57 1.22 -24.29
N ILE A 139 -6.86 1.34 -23.98
CA ILE A 139 -7.76 0.17 -23.86
C ILE A 139 -8.16 -0.30 -25.27
N ARG A 140 -7.80 -1.54 -25.64
CA ARG A 140 -8.15 -2.16 -26.94
C ARG A 140 -9.61 -2.60 -27.04
N ASP A 141 -10.14 -2.70 -28.26
CA ASP A 141 -11.43 -3.36 -28.52
C ASP A 141 -11.35 -4.87 -28.18
N PRO A 142 -12.13 -5.39 -27.22
CA PRO A 142 -12.19 -6.83 -26.94
C PRO A 142 -12.73 -7.67 -28.11
N ASN A 143 -13.30 -7.04 -29.15
CA ASN A 143 -13.72 -7.69 -30.40
C ASN A 143 -12.66 -7.61 -31.51
N ASN A 144 -11.67 -6.72 -31.37
CA ASN A 144 -10.57 -6.49 -32.32
C ASN A 144 -9.30 -6.06 -31.58
N SER A 145 -8.62 -6.98 -30.89
CA SER A 145 -7.32 -6.67 -30.25
C SER A 145 -6.15 -6.49 -31.23
N SER A 146 -6.42 -6.55 -32.55
CA SER A 146 -5.51 -6.03 -33.57
C SER A 146 -5.80 -4.59 -33.98
N ASP A 147 -6.84 -3.97 -33.42
CA ASP A 147 -6.90 -2.52 -33.35
C ASP A 147 -5.89 -2.01 -32.33
N GLY A 148 -5.37 -0.83 -32.64
CA GLY A 148 -4.35 -0.15 -31.86
C GLY A 148 -4.42 1.35 -32.06
N THR A 149 -5.61 1.85 -32.41
CA THR A 149 -5.88 3.27 -32.56
C THR A 149 -7.20 3.65 -31.90
N ASN A 150 -7.36 4.91 -31.51
CA ASN A 150 -8.65 5.52 -31.16
C ASN A 150 -9.38 4.81 -30.00
N GLY A 151 -8.68 4.61 -28.87
CA GLY A 151 -9.23 4.00 -27.66
C GLY A 151 -9.40 4.98 -26.49
N PRO A 152 -10.14 4.59 -25.44
CA PRO A 152 -10.07 5.26 -24.15
C PRO A 152 -8.75 4.93 -23.44
N ALA A 153 -8.22 5.88 -22.67
CA ALA A 153 -7.11 5.63 -21.76
C ALA A 153 -7.54 4.75 -20.56
N GLY A 154 -6.66 3.86 -20.10
CA GLY A 154 -6.87 3.04 -18.91
C GLY A 154 -5.55 2.72 -18.19
N LEU A 155 -5.64 2.48 -16.89
CA LEU A 155 -4.56 1.84 -16.14
C LEU A 155 -4.29 0.46 -16.75
N ASP A 156 -3.03 0.19 -17.10
CA ASP A 156 -2.55 -1.17 -17.34
C ASP A 156 -2.13 -1.75 -15.98
N ILE A 157 -2.93 -2.66 -15.41
CA ILE A 157 -2.62 -3.30 -14.11
C ILE A 157 -1.89 -4.65 -14.27
N ALA A 158 -1.68 -5.12 -15.50
CA ALA A 158 -0.91 -6.32 -15.83
C ALA A 158 0.57 -6.00 -16.14
N PHE A 159 0.83 -4.75 -16.56
CA PHE A 159 2.04 -4.27 -17.21
C PHE A 159 2.38 -5.04 -18.51
N ASP A 160 1.36 -5.32 -19.34
CA ASP A 160 1.51 -6.03 -20.61
C ASP A 160 1.35 -5.16 -21.88
N GLY A 161 0.99 -3.88 -21.72
CA GLY A 161 0.92 -2.88 -22.80
C GLY A 161 -0.50 -2.54 -23.27
N ASP A 162 -1.53 -3.14 -22.67
CA ASP A 162 -2.93 -2.86 -22.96
C ASP A 162 -3.63 -2.29 -21.70
N GLY A 163 -4.46 -1.25 -21.85
CA GLY A 163 -5.18 -0.65 -20.72
C GLY A 163 -6.39 -1.48 -20.27
N ASP A 164 -6.66 -1.55 -18.96
CA ASP A 164 -7.76 -2.33 -18.39
C ASP A 164 -9.12 -1.60 -18.40
N CYS A 165 -10.14 -2.28 -18.94
CA CYS A 165 -11.52 -1.79 -18.99
C CYS A 165 -12.26 -2.00 -17.65
N GLY A 166 -12.58 -0.93 -16.92
CA GLY A 166 -13.22 -1.06 -15.61
C GLY A 166 -13.49 0.25 -14.88
N ALA A 167 -14.44 0.21 -13.93
CA ALA A 167 -14.91 1.39 -13.18
C ALA A 167 -13.89 2.00 -12.20
N ALA A 168 -12.68 1.43 -12.10
CA ALA A 168 -11.56 1.94 -11.31
C ALA A 168 -10.22 1.87 -12.10
N THR A 169 -10.27 1.60 -13.40
CA THR A 169 -9.10 1.45 -14.27
C THR A 169 -9.22 2.28 -15.55
N THR A 170 -10.41 2.40 -16.14
CA THR A 170 -10.67 3.36 -17.23
C THR A 170 -10.58 4.79 -16.70
N LEU A 171 -9.75 5.63 -17.34
CA LEU A 171 -9.55 7.02 -16.93
C LEU A 171 -10.77 7.90 -17.26
N PRO A 172 -10.97 9.01 -16.53
CA PRO A 172 -11.86 10.10 -16.98
C PRO A 172 -11.22 10.83 -18.18
N SER A 173 -12.02 11.55 -18.96
CA SER A 173 -11.51 12.48 -19.97
C SER A 173 -12.41 13.72 -20.06
N ILE A 174 -11.89 14.86 -20.53
CA ILE A 174 -12.66 16.11 -20.71
C ILE A 174 -13.95 15.83 -21.51
N SER A 175 -13.87 14.95 -22.50
CA SER A 175 -15.01 14.36 -23.18
C SER A 175 -15.50 13.06 -22.51
N THR A 176 -16.81 12.77 -22.58
CA THR A 176 -17.38 11.54 -22.03
C THR A 176 -18.12 10.74 -23.10
N GLY A 177 -18.11 9.42 -22.99
CA GLY A 177 -18.59 8.54 -24.05
C GLY A 177 -18.43 7.05 -23.75
N THR A 178 -18.43 6.23 -24.81
CA THR A 178 -18.22 4.78 -24.69
C THR A 178 -17.57 4.25 -25.97
N ALA A 179 -16.37 3.69 -25.82
CA ALA A 179 -15.60 3.05 -26.89
C ALA A 179 -14.94 1.78 -26.35
N HIS A 180 -14.65 0.81 -27.22
CA HIS A 180 -14.02 -0.48 -26.87
C HIS A 180 -14.72 -1.25 -25.72
N GLY A 181 -16.01 -1.01 -25.52
CA GLY A 181 -16.81 -1.61 -24.44
C GLY A 181 -16.75 -0.87 -23.09
N CYS A 182 -15.91 0.17 -22.98
CA CYS A 182 -15.61 0.89 -21.74
C CYS A 182 -16.30 2.25 -21.73
N ALA A 183 -16.82 2.68 -20.58
CA ALA A 183 -17.58 3.91 -20.44
C ALA A 183 -16.79 4.98 -19.67
N VAL A 184 -16.29 5.98 -20.39
CA VAL A 184 -15.70 7.19 -19.81
C VAL A 184 -16.83 8.08 -19.34
N SER A 185 -17.04 8.10 -18.02
CA SER A 185 -18.27 8.65 -17.39
C SER A 185 -18.06 9.91 -16.55
N SER A 186 -16.82 10.40 -16.44
CA SER A 186 -16.44 11.64 -15.75
C SER A 186 -15.55 12.49 -16.64
N SER A 187 -15.72 13.81 -16.54
CA SER A 187 -14.83 14.85 -17.07
C SER A 187 -14.06 15.61 -15.98
N ASP A 188 -14.19 15.16 -14.73
CA ASP A 188 -13.41 15.60 -13.59
C ASP A 188 -12.20 14.67 -13.38
N PHE A 189 -11.06 15.21 -12.95
CA PHE A 189 -9.86 14.46 -12.56
C PHE A 189 -10.20 13.38 -11.54
N ALA A 190 -9.48 12.26 -11.56
CA ALA A 190 -9.62 11.18 -10.59
C ALA A 190 -8.27 10.74 -10.03
N THR A 191 -8.20 10.56 -8.71
CA THR A 191 -7.04 10.00 -8.01
C THR A 191 -6.87 8.52 -8.30
N PHE A 192 -5.70 8.14 -8.79
CA PHE A 192 -5.26 6.76 -8.91
C PHE A 192 -4.11 6.53 -7.92
N THR A 193 -4.19 5.45 -7.14
CA THR A 193 -3.24 5.14 -6.06
C THR A 193 -2.70 3.72 -6.20
N THR A 194 -1.40 3.53 -6.04
CA THR A 194 -0.77 2.19 -6.03
C THR A 194 -1.12 1.40 -4.76
N SER A 195 -0.96 0.08 -4.82
CA SER A 195 -0.75 -0.72 -3.62
C SER A 195 0.58 -0.36 -2.91
N ASP A 196 0.76 -0.84 -1.69
CA ASP A 196 2.02 -0.76 -0.96
C ASP A 196 3.19 -1.40 -1.73
N VAL A 197 4.19 -0.59 -2.07
CA VAL A 197 5.48 -1.03 -2.58
C VAL A 197 6.43 -1.24 -1.41
N SER A 198 6.76 -2.51 -1.11
CA SER A 198 7.61 -2.89 0.02
C SER A 198 9.04 -2.35 -0.08
N LEU A 199 9.55 -1.82 1.04
CA LEU A 199 10.92 -1.34 1.22
C LEU A 199 11.69 -2.28 2.15
N SER A 200 12.99 -2.45 1.92
CA SER A 200 13.85 -3.40 2.66
C SER A 200 15.08 -2.72 3.25
N GLY A 201 14.85 -1.68 4.05
CA GLY A 201 15.93 -0.84 4.61
C GLY A 201 16.54 0.12 3.58
N ASN A 202 15.80 0.45 2.52
CA ASN A 202 16.17 1.43 1.51
C ASN A 202 16.22 2.85 2.11
N THR A 203 16.89 3.77 1.42
CA THR A 203 17.12 5.15 1.89
C THR A 203 16.65 6.24 0.92
N THR A 204 16.78 6.02 -0.40
CA THR A 204 16.28 6.98 -1.41
C THR A 204 15.32 6.31 -2.39
N LEU A 205 14.30 7.05 -2.80
CA LEU A 205 13.35 6.73 -3.85
C LEU A 205 13.42 7.82 -4.95
N ASP A 206 13.55 7.37 -6.19
CA ASP A 206 13.34 8.20 -7.39
C ASP A 206 12.11 7.65 -8.13
N ILE A 207 11.24 8.53 -8.64
CA ILE A 207 10.09 8.19 -9.49
C ILE A 207 10.19 8.97 -10.80
N ARG A 208 9.80 8.32 -11.90
CA ARG A 208 9.68 8.92 -13.24
C ARG A 208 8.27 8.78 -13.75
N ILE A 209 7.81 9.85 -14.39
CA ILE A 209 6.60 9.89 -15.21
C ILE A 209 7.09 10.14 -16.64
N ASP A 210 7.06 9.11 -17.48
CA ASP A 210 7.41 9.19 -18.90
C ASP A 210 6.13 9.23 -19.74
N ALA A 211 5.90 10.32 -20.46
CA ALA A 211 4.84 10.45 -21.45
C ALA A 211 5.42 10.16 -22.85
N ASN A 212 4.83 9.20 -23.56
CA ASN A 212 5.27 8.72 -24.87
C ASN A 212 4.20 8.93 -25.94
N SER A 213 4.67 9.23 -27.15
CA SER A 213 4.00 9.12 -28.46
C SER A 213 2.66 9.81 -28.75
N MET A 214 1.95 10.36 -27.75
CA MET A 214 0.78 11.23 -27.97
C MET A 214 1.21 12.39 -28.88
N THR A 215 0.98 12.30 -30.19
CA THR A 215 1.61 13.10 -31.26
C THR A 215 0.65 13.43 -32.42
N SER A 216 -0.62 13.06 -32.29
CA SER A 216 -1.73 13.54 -33.12
C SER A 216 -2.63 14.51 -32.35
N THR A 217 -3.54 15.15 -33.09
CA THR A 217 -4.57 16.03 -32.54
C THR A 217 -5.50 15.30 -31.58
N ASP A 218 -5.82 15.93 -30.45
CA ASP A 218 -6.68 15.44 -29.37
C ASP A 218 -6.13 14.18 -28.61
N GLU A 219 -4.95 13.66 -28.98
CA GLU A 219 -4.17 12.68 -28.21
C GLU A 219 -3.47 13.36 -27.01
N GLY A 220 -3.80 12.93 -25.79
CA GLY A 220 -3.08 13.39 -24.61
C GLY A 220 -3.77 13.14 -23.27
N MET A 221 -3.15 13.70 -22.23
CA MET A 221 -3.66 13.74 -20.87
C MET A 221 -3.09 14.89 -20.04
N TYR A 222 -3.73 15.08 -18.89
CA TYR A 222 -3.38 16.01 -17.83
C TYR A 222 -3.23 15.22 -16.54
N PHE A 223 -2.32 15.67 -15.69
CA PHE A 223 -2.15 15.09 -14.36
C PHE A 223 -1.76 16.17 -13.34
N ASP A 224 -2.22 15.95 -12.11
CA ASP A 224 -2.15 16.90 -11.01
C ASP A 224 -2.00 16.17 -9.65
N ASP A 225 -1.76 16.93 -8.59
CA ASP A 225 -1.69 16.52 -7.17
C ASP A 225 -0.99 15.16 -6.93
N ILE A 226 0.28 15.07 -7.34
CA ILE A 226 1.10 13.87 -7.12
C ILE A 226 1.47 13.78 -5.64
N ILE A 227 1.10 12.67 -4.99
CA ILE A 227 1.39 12.42 -3.58
C ILE A 227 2.20 11.13 -3.42
N VAL A 228 3.36 11.23 -2.78
CA VAL A 228 4.11 10.06 -2.30
C VAL A 228 3.98 9.98 -0.79
N SER A 229 3.45 8.85 -0.31
CA SER A 229 3.24 8.59 1.11
C SER A 229 3.95 7.31 1.52
N GLY A 230 4.49 7.29 2.73
CA GLY A 230 5.32 6.23 3.27
C GLY A 230 4.81 5.67 4.58
N VAL A 231 4.95 4.36 4.78
CA VAL A 231 4.59 3.69 6.03
C VAL A 231 5.86 3.45 6.84
N SER A 232 5.91 4.00 8.05
CA SER A 232 6.99 3.68 9.00
C SER A 232 6.83 2.26 9.54
N SER A 233 7.95 1.58 9.78
CA SER A 233 7.93 0.46 10.73
C SER A 233 7.44 0.95 12.08
N SER A 234 6.50 0.25 12.72
CA SER A 234 6.21 0.52 14.12
C SER A 234 7.45 0.19 14.95
N THR A 235 8.02 1.22 15.56
CA THR A 235 9.03 1.06 16.62
C THR A 235 8.41 1.09 18.01
N ALA A 236 7.07 1.08 18.10
CA ALA A 236 6.38 1.00 19.37
C ALA A 236 6.57 -0.40 19.96
N THR A 237 6.97 -0.47 21.22
CA THR A 237 7.13 -1.73 21.93
C THR A 237 6.39 -1.62 23.24
N MET A 238 5.45 -2.53 23.48
CA MET A 238 4.65 -2.61 24.70
C MET A 238 5.51 -2.38 25.97
N GLY A 239 5.31 -1.25 26.65
CA GLY A 239 6.15 -0.78 27.75
C GLY A 239 6.14 -1.66 28.99
N TYR A 240 5.08 -2.46 29.18
CA TYR A 240 5.06 -3.60 30.09
C TYR A 240 4.27 -4.75 29.48
N TYR A 241 4.76 -5.98 29.64
CA TYR A 241 4.00 -7.17 29.26
C TYR A 241 4.39 -8.38 30.11
N ASN A 242 3.45 -9.31 30.28
CA ASN A 242 3.73 -10.59 30.91
C ASN A 242 2.77 -11.70 30.44
N LEU A 243 3.25 -12.94 30.51
CA LEU A 243 2.41 -14.10 30.68
C LEU A 243 1.87 -14.06 32.12
N GLN A 244 0.55 -14.12 32.29
CA GLN A 244 -0.13 -13.81 33.55
C GLN A 244 -0.56 -15.05 34.31
N TRP A 245 -1.36 -15.90 33.66
CA TRP A 245 -1.98 -17.06 34.27
C TRP A 245 -2.37 -18.09 33.21
N PRO A 246 -2.43 -19.39 33.52
CA PRO A 246 -1.89 -20.03 34.72
C PRO A 246 -0.36 -20.12 34.68
N ALA A 247 0.25 -20.54 35.79
CA ALA A 247 1.70 -20.75 35.90
C ALA A 247 2.14 -22.18 35.50
N ASN A 248 1.23 -23.15 35.56
CA ASN A 248 1.36 -24.54 35.09
C ASN A 248 0.01 -25.26 35.31
N GLY A 249 -0.13 -26.46 34.75
CA GLY A 249 -1.31 -27.33 34.86
C GLY A 249 -1.03 -28.74 34.33
N ILE A 250 -2.03 -29.62 34.41
CA ILE A 250 -2.04 -30.99 33.88
C ILE A 250 -3.46 -31.30 33.40
N ILE A 251 -3.55 -32.00 32.26
CA ILE A 251 -4.70 -32.08 31.34
C ILE A 251 -4.60 -33.39 30.53
N ASP A 252 -5.62 -33.73 29.72
CA ASP A 252 -5.69 -34.99 28.95
C ASP A 252 -5.14 -34.84 27.50
N VAL A 253 -5.91 -35.27 26.47
CA VAL A 253 -5.82 -34.80 25.06
C VAL A 253 -7.27 -34.60 24.55
N GLY A 254 -7.70 -33.33 24.34
CA GLY A 254 -9.09 -32.86 24.11
C GLY A 254 -9.78 -31.87 25.12
N SER A 255 -9.20 -31.47 26.27
CA SER A 255 -9.88 -30.77 27.40
C SER A 255 -9.34 -29.35 27.80
N SER A 256 -10.01 -28.26 27.40
CA SER A 256 -9.53 -26.83 27.33
C SER A 256 -8.65 -26.25 28.46
N PHE A 257 -7.79 -25.29 28.10
CA PHE A 257 -6.96 -24.50 29.04
C PHE A 257 -6.62 -23.11 28.48
N ASP A 258 -7.25 -22.11 29.07
CA ASP A 258 -7.08 -20.71 28.71
C ASP A 258 -5.78 -20.15 29.33
N VAL A 259 -4.89 -19.67 28.46
CA VAL A 259 -3.67 -18.95 28.80
C VAL A 259 -3.92 -17.46 28.63
N PHE A 260 -3.60 -16.68 29.64
CA PHE A 260 -3.79 -15.24 29.70
C PHE A 260 -2.44 -14.52 29.74
N ALA A 261 -2.37 -13.40 29.03
CA ALA A 261 -1.23 -12.49 29.02
C ALA A 261 -1.73 -11.05 29.05
N GLN A 262 -0.98 -10.15 29.69
CA GLN A 262 -1.29 -8.72 29.70
C GLN A 262 -0.22 -7.89 28.99
N GLY A 263 -0.68 -6.81 28.35
CA GLY A 263 0.15 -5.76 27.78
C GLY A 263 -0.30 -4.39 28.30
N TYR A 264 0.66 -3.49 28.51
CA TYR A 264 0.43 -2.07 28.80
C TYR A 264 1.33 -1.20 27.94
N GLU A 265 0.73 -0.24 27.21
CA GLU A 265 1.43 0.86 26.58
C GLU A 265 0.66 2.17 26.77
N SER A 266 1.39 3.25 27.04
CA SER A 266 0.84 4.50 27.57
C SER A 266 0.15 5.32 26.49
N GLY A 267 -1.17 5.49 26.63
CA GLY A 267 -2.04 6.12 25.63
C GLY A 267 -2.59 5.14 24.59
N VAL A 268 -2.37 3.83 24.76
CA VAL A 268 -2.84 2.77 23.84
C VAL A 268 -3.81 1.84 24.55
N THR A 269 -3.45 1.30 25.72
CA THR A 269 -4.20 0.22 26.39
C THR A 269 -5.11 0.69 27.54
N GLU A 270 -5.18 1.99 27.86
CA GLU A 270 -6.04 2.47 28.96
C GLU A 270 -7.54 2.57 28.60
N ALA A 271 -7.89 2.48 27.32
CA ALA A 271 -9.28 2.45 26.87
C ALA A 271 -9.90 1.05 27.08
N ALA A 272 -11.23 0.93 27.06
CA ALA A 272 -11.90 -0.36 27.22
C ALA A 272 -12.05 -1.10 25.88
N GLY A 273 -11.37 -2.22 25.72
CA GLY A 273 -11.21 -2.94 24.45
C GLY A 273 -9.79 -2.77 23.92
N ALA A 274 -9.29 -3.78 23.18
CA ALA A 274 -7.91 -3.84 22.71
C ALA A 274 -7.44 -2.53 22.08
N GLY A 275 -6.27 -2.05 22.50
CA GLY A 275 -5.60 -0.91 21.90
C GLY A 275 -5.31 -1.16 20.41
N THR A 276 -5.44 -0.11 19.60
CA THR A 276 -5.19 -0.19 18.16
C THR A 276 -3.75 -0.64 17.89
N GLY A 277 -3.58 -1.69 17.09
CA GLY A 277 -2.26 -2.28 16.77
C GLY A 277 -1.77 -3.34 17.76
N VAL A 278 -2.39 -3.47 18.94
CA VAL A 278 -1.98 -4.46 19.96
C VAL A 278 -2.29 -5.87 19.49
N GLU A 279 -1.23 -6.64 19.21
CA GLU A 279 -1.32 -8.08 18.95
C GLU A 279 -0.58 -8.90 20.01
N CYS A 280 -1.17 -10.03 20.37
CA CYS A 280 -0.61 -11.00 21.31
C CYS A 280 -0.64 -12.40 20.70
N TRP A 281 0.42 -13.18 20.90
CA TRP A 281 0.47 -14.61 20.58
C TRP A 281 0.93 -15.39 21.79
N ILE A 282 0.35 -16.58 21.98
CA ILE A 282 0.96 -17.59 22.85
C ILE A 282 1.78 -18.54 21.97
N GLY A 283 3.07 -18.63 22.25
CA GLY A 283 3.98 -19.59 21.62
C GLY A 283 4.10 -20.86 22.46
N TYR A 284 4.28 -22.01 21.82
CA TYR A 284 4.57 -23.27 22.51
C TYR A 284 5.62 -24.14 21.83
N SER A 285 6.32 -24.95 22.63
CA SER A 285 7.31 -25.93 22.18
C SER A 285 7.37 -27.15 23.11
N THR A 286 7.88 -28.28 22.61
CA THR A 286 8.27 -29.44 23.43
C THR A 286 9.68 -29.29 24.04
N THR A 287 10.45 -28.29 23.61
CA THR A 287 11.80 -27.97 24.11
C THR A 287 11.75 -26.67 24.90
N ASP A 288 12.49 -26.60 26.01
CA ASP A 288 12.59 -25.37 26.82
C ASP A 288 13.46 -24.34 26.11
N ALA A 289 13.16 -23.05 26.26
CA ALA A 289 14.05 -22.01 25.76
C ALA A 289 15.12 -21.66 26.80
N SER A 290 16.37 -21.80 26.37
CA SER A 290 17.58 -21.45 27.12
C SER A 290 18.02 -20.00 26.90
N THR A 291 17.69 -19.43 25.74
CA THR A 291 18.02 -18.05 25.35
C THR A 291 16.86 -17.37 24.62
N THR A 292 16.89 -16.03 24.52
CA THR A 292 15.91 -15.28 23.72
C THR A 292 16.03 -15.54 22.21
N ALA A 293 17.15 -16.07 21.71
CA ALA A 293 17.31 -16.44 20.30
C ALA A 293 16.56 -17.73 19.94
N ASP A 294 16.22 -18.57 20.93
CA ASP A 294 15.57 -19.86 20.71
C ASP A 294 14.14 -19.70 20.15
N PHE A 295 13.53 -18.52 20.33
CA PHE A 295 12.17 -18.16 19.90
C PHE A 295 12.09 -17.57 18.47
N ASP A 296 13.23 -17.22 17.87
CA ASP A 296 13.33 -16.75 16.48
C ASP A 296 13.48 -17.92 15.49
N GLY A 297 13.75 -19.14 15.99
CA GLY A 297 13.84 -20.36 15.20
C GLY A 297 12.52 -21.15 15.09
N SER A 298 12.47 -22.12 14.18
CA SER A 298 11.31 -22.99 13.95
C SER A 298 11.03 -24.02 15.06
N GLY A 299 11.53 -23.78 16.28
CA GLY A 299 11.32 -24.64 17.45
C GLY A 299 10.03 -24.30 18.22
N TRP A 300 9.41 -23.16 17.92
CA TRP A 300 8.20 -22.65 18.58
C TRP A 300 7.07 -22.45 17.58
N THR A 301 5.88 -22.97 17.90
CA THR A 301 4.65 -22.70 17.16
C THR A 301 3.95 -21.51 17.81
N TRP A 302 3.57 -20.51 17.02
CA TRP A 302 2.94 -19.26 17.48
C TRP A 302 1.47 -19.21 17.08
N VAL A 303 0.62 -18.84 18.04
CA VAL A 303 -0.84 -18.86 17.87
C VAL A 303 -1.42 -17.54 18.38
N PRO A 304 -2.17 -16.78 17.56
CA PRO A 304 -2.75 -15.51 17.99
C PRO A 304 -3.70 -15.69 19.17
N ALA A 305 -3.58 -14.84 20.17
CA ALA A 305 -4.52 -14.72 21.28
C ALA A 305 -5.59 -13.68 20.94
N SER A 306 -6.79 -13.84 21.51
CA SER A 306 -7.90 -12.89 21.37
C SER A 306 -7.93 -11.96 22.58
N PHE A 307 -8.37 -10.71 22.40
CA PHE A 307 -8.67 -9.83 23.53
C PHE A 307 -9.76 -10.46 24.42
N TYR A 308 -9.52 -10.50 25.73
CA TYR A 308 -10.42 -11.09 26.72
C TYR A 308 -11.14 -10.03 27.55
N GLN A 309 -10.40 -9.12 28.20
CA GLN A 309 -10.98 -8.04 29.01
C GLN A 309 -9.99 -6.90 29.29
N GLN A 310 -10.50 -5.79 29.85
CA GLN A 310 -9.68 -4.74 30.43
C GLN A 310 -9.23 -5.11 31.85
N SER A 311 -7.92 -5.02 32.12
CA SER A 311 -7.33 -5.31 33.42
C SER A 311 -6.67 -4.05 33.99
N SER A 312 -7.50 -3.20 34.59
CA SER A 312 -7.18 -1.80 34.92
C SER A 312 -6.77 -0.99 33.69
N ASN A 313 -5.47 -0.81 33.46
CA ASN A 313 -4.90 -0.04 32.35
C ASN A 313 -4.33 -0.96 31.26
N ASN A 314 -4.34 -2.27 31.49
CA ASN A 314 -3.69 -3.27 30.66
C ASN A 314 -4.74 -3.99 29.82
N ASP A 315 -4.41 -4.29 28.57
CA ASP A 315 -5.19 -5.23 27.77
C ASP A 315 -4.86 -6.65 28.21
N GLU A 316 -5.88 -7.45 28.55
CA GLU A 316 -5.74 -8.86 28.88
C GLU A 316 -6.21 -9.69 27.68
N PHE A 317 -5.28 -10.42 27.08
CA PHE A 317 -5.52 -11.33 25.96
C PHE A 317 -5.54 -12.77 26.45
N SER A 318 -6.39 -13.61 25.86
CA SER A 318 -6.45 -15.05 26.15
C SER A 318 -6.44 -15.93 24.90
N LEU A 319 -5.95 -17.15 25.09
CA LEU A 319 -6.03 -18.23 24.11
C LEU A 319 -6.22 -19.55 24.85
N ASP A 320 -7.17 -20.39 24.42
CA ASP A 320 -7.06 -21.84 24.65
C ASP A 320 -5.87 -22.38 23.83
N LEU A 321 -4.66 -22.16 24.36
CA LEU A 321 -3.39 -22.58 23.72
C LEU A 321 -3.46 -24.06 23.36
N GLY A 322 -4.15 -24.76 24.23
CA GLY A 322 -4.62 -26.10 24.06
C GLY A 322 -5.01 -26.57 22.68
N SER A 323 -5.78 -25.76 21.97
CA SER A 323 -6.31 -26.10 20.64
C SER A 323 -5.25 -26.40 19.59
N SER A 324 -3.99 -26.16 19.92
CA SER A 324 -2.83 -26.37 19.07
C SER A 324 -2.03 -27.63 19.43
N ILE A 325 -2.34 -28.32 20.52
CA ILE A 325 -1.54 -29.45 21.05
C ILE A 325 -2.31 -30.77 20.93
N THR A 326 -1.93 -31.54 19.91
CA THR A 326 -2.63 -32.75 19.45
C THR A 326 -2.11 -34.06 20.07
N SER A 327 -1.03 -34.01 20.86
CA SER A 327 -0.32 -35.21 21.32
C SER A 327 0.22 -35.06 22.74
N ALA A 328 0.19 -36.15 23.50
CA ALA A 328 0.66 -36.18 24.89
C ALA A 328 2.17 -35.93 24.98
N GLY A 329 2.56 -35.00 25.85
CA GLY A 329 3.94 -34.57 26.04
C GLY A 329 4.03 -33.36 26.96
N THR A 330 5.24 -32.90 27.25
CA THR A 330 5.47 -31.79 28.19
C THR A 330 5.79 -30.51 27.42
N TYR A 331 4.82 -29.62 27.28
CA TYR A 331 4.93 -28.38 26.49
C TYR A 331 5.25 -27.14 27.33
N TYR A 332 6.23 -26.37 26.88
CA TYR A 332 6.55 -25.03 27.39
C TYR A 332 5.69 -24.01 26.63
N TYR A 333 5.20 -22.96 27.30
CA TYR A 333 4.56 -21.84 26.62
C TYR A 333 4.93 -20.47 27.19
N VAL A 334 4.72 -19.46 26.35
CA VAL A 334 5.22 -18.08 26.47
C VAL A 334 4.30 -17.10 25.76
N SER A 335 4.27 -15.83 26.17
CA SER A 335 3.63 -14.74 25.42
C SER A 335 4.61 -13.99 24.51
N ARG A 336 4.15 -13.55 23.34
CA ARG A 336 4.81 -12.60 22.43
C ARG A 336 3.83 -11.46 22.12
N TRP A 337 4.34 -10.25 21.95
CA TRP A 337 3.55 -9.04 21.70
C TRP A 337 4.08 -8.26 20.50
N SER A 338 3.20 -7.53 19.82
CA SER A 338 3.50 -6.51 18.81
C SER A 338 2.58 -5.30 19.01
N LEU A 339 3.01 -4.15 18.49
CA LEU A 339 2.27 -2.88 18.46
C LEU A 339 2.71 -2.07 17.24
#